data_AF-A0A8H6XKI3-F1
#
_entry.id   AF-A0A8H6XKI3-F1
#
_cell.length_a   1.000
_cell.length_b   1.000
_cell.length_c   1.000
_cell.angle_alpha   90.00
_cell.angle_beta   90.00
_cell.angle_gamma   90.00
#
_symmetry.space_group_name_H-M   'P 1'
#
loop_
_entity.id
_entity.type
_entity.pdbx_description
1 polymer ?
#
loop_
_entity_poly.entity_id
_entity_poly.type
_entity_poly.pdbx_seq_one_letter_code
_entity_poly.pdbx_strand_id
1 'polypeptide(L)'
;MQAGIPALAPSHLPPSIPPSYLPQALTVPLRAPPPGAPALPSCPTHALAIAPPAKSSSGERDAPQAIFPVHAVVLAAHCAKIPRLPSSPRAHSASAAVTLPVLPLALPSPQAFRSCTRSCIRTASTRPSPPSCPYLLPSSSPSAPHPRPLHPSSPPHSTPPLSGTPSPRTSAPRPVATSPALMAHAGHVKELWQDMVALGMYDLALWDALELAWEVVLGAMNLAAQ
;
A
#
# COMPACT_ATOMS: atom_id res chain seq x y z
N MET A 1 8.61 0.08 0.54
CA MET A 1 9.20 -1.04 -0.21
C MET A 1 8.11 -1.67 -1.05
N GLN A 2 7.86 -1.08 -2.22
CA GLN A 2 7.38 -1.86 -3.33
C GLN A 2 8.54 -2.80 -3.74
N ALA A 3 8.93 -3.78 -2.92
CA ALA A 3 10.15 -4.56 -3.19
C ALA A 3 10.00 -5.20 -4.58
N GLY A 4 10.85 -4.77 -5.52
CA GLY A 4 10.84 -5.12 -6.95
C GLY A 4 9.99 -4.29 -7.91
N ILE A 5 9.01 -3.50 -7.47
CA ILE A 5 8.35 -2.54 -8.40
C ILE A 5 9.29 -1.43 -8.88
N PRO A 6 10.29 -0.90 -8.14
CA PRO A 6 11.21 0.08 -8.70
C PRO A 6 12.13 -0.54 -9.77
N ALA A 7 12.28 -1.88 -9.76
CA ALA A 7 12.94 -2.63 -10.83
C ALA A 7 12.07 -2.73 -12.09
N LEU A 8 10.75 -2.62 -11.96
CA LEU A 8 9.83 -2.62 -13.08
C LEU A 8 9.66 -1.19 -13.63
N ALA A 9 9.46 -1.07 -14.94
CA ALA A 9 9.05 0.19 -15.53
C ALA A 9 7.60 0.54 -15.06
N PRO A 10 7.35 1.75 -14.50
CA PRO A 10 6.09 2.11 -13.82
C PRO A 10 4.80 2.00 -14.65
N SER A 11 4.91 1.93 -15.97
CA SER A 11 3.81 2.02 -16.93
C SER A 11 3.35 0.68 -17.53
N HIS A 12 3.99 -0.45 -17.16
CA HIS A 12 3.82 -1.70 -17.91
C HIS A 12 3.04 -2.82 -17.20
N LEU A 13 2.63 -2.60 -15.95
CA LEU A 13 1.66 -3.48 -15.31
C LEU A 13 0.29 -2.81 -15.35
N PRO A 14 -0.71 -3.42 -16.01
CA PRO A 14 -2.07 -2.89 -15.98
C PRO A 14 -2.58 -2.92 -14.53
N PRO A 15 -3.24 -1.84 -14.06
CA PRO A 15 -3.73 -1.78 -12.69
C PRO A 15 -4.80 -2.84 -12.42
N SER A 16 -5.55 -3.21 -13.45
CA SER A 16 -6.51 -4.30 -13.42
C SER A 16 -6.67 -4.95 -14.80
N ILE A 17 -6.98 -6.25 -14.83
CA ILE A 17 -7.24 -7.00 -16.06
C ILE A 17 -8.58 -7.75 -15.90
N PRO A 18 -9.50 -7.69 -16.88
CA PRO A 18 -10.69 -8.52 -16.86
C PRO A 18 -10.32 -10.02 -16.91
N PRO A 19 -11.08 -10.90 -16.26
CA PRO A 19 -10.74 -12.32 -16.16
C PRO A 19 -10.66 -13.01 -17.53
N SER A 20 -11.49 -12.59 -18.49
CA SER A 20 -11.47 -13.08 -19.88
C SER A 20 -10.17 -12.79 -20.62
N TYR A 21 -9.42 -11.76 -20.20
CA TYR A 21 -8.15 -11.34 -20.80
C TYR A 21 -6.95 -11.64 -19.91
N LEU A 22 -7.13 -12.43 -18.85
CA LEU A 22 -6.06 -12.71 -17.90
C LEU A 22 -5.00 -13.63 -18.55
N PRO A 23 -3.78 -13.14 -18.81
CA PRO A 23 -2.75 -13.98 -19.40
C PRO A 23 -2.16 -14.90 -18.33
N GLN A 24 -1.60 -16.04 -18.75
CA GLN A 24 -0.86 -16.93 -17.86
C GLN A 24 0.48 -16.34 -17.40
N ALA A 25 1.06 -15.42 -18.18
CA ALA A 25 2.30 -14.73 -17.86
C ALA A 25 2.29 -13.29 -18.40
N LEU A 26 2.94 -12.39 -17.67
CA LEU A 26 3.15 -10.98 -18.05
C LEU A 26 4.64 -10.72 -18.24
N THR A 27 5.01 -10.22 -19.42
CA THR A 27 6.38 -9.76 -19.67
C THR A 27 6.46 -8.27 -19.38
N VAL A 28 7.27 -7.90 -18.39
CA VAL A 28 7.41 -6.53 -17.91
C VAL A 28 8.85 -6.06 -18.13
N PRO A 29 9.07 -4.93 -18.82
CA PRO A 29 10.40 -4.37 -18.97
C PRO A 29 10.97 -3.92 -17.62
N LEU A 30 12.26 -4.19 -17.45
CA LEU A 30 13.04 -3.78 -16.30
C LEU A 30 13.55 -2.35 -16.50
N ARG A 31 13.60 -1.59 -15.41
CA ARG A 31 14.26 -0.29 -15.38
C ARG A 31 15.76 -0.49 -15.53
N ALA A 32 16.37 0.21 -16.48
CA ALA A 32 17.82 0.24 -16.64
C ALA A 32 18.47 0.76 -15.33
N PRO A 33 19.53 0.09 -14.83
CA PRO A 33 20.24 0.59 -13.65
C PRO A 33 20.89 1.95 -13.98
N PRO A 34 20.83 2.94 -13.08
CA PRO A 34 21.59 4.16 -13.26
C PRO A 34 23.10 3.85 -13.19
N PRO A 35 23.93 4.56 -13.98
CA PRO A 35 25.37 4.36 -13.97
C PRO A 35 25.95 4.61 -12.57
N GLY A 36 26.69 3.63 -12.03
CA GLY A 36 27.32 3.71 -10.70
C GLY A 36 26.49 3.17 -9.53
N ALA A 37 25.31 2.60 -9.75
CA ALA A 37 24.51 2.02 -8.66
C ALA A 37 25.09 0.67 -8.16
N PRO A 38 25.29 0.50 -6.84
CA PRO A 38 25.64 -0.79 -6.26
C PRO A 38 24.39 -1.68 -6.22
N ALA A 39 24.41 -2.75 -7.02
CA ALA A 39 23.39 -3.80 -7.16
C ALA A 39 22.03 -3.40 -7.77
N LEU A 40 21.54 -4.24 -8.68
CA LEU A 40 20.19 -4.13 -9.25
C LEU A 40 19.13 -4.46 -8.18
N PRO A 41 18.00 -3.74 -8.14
CA PRO A 41 16.89 -4.10 -7.25
C PRO A 41 16.36 -5.51 -7.57
N SER A 42 15.97 -6.27 -6.55
CA SER A 42 15.43 -7.62 -6.71
C SER A 42 14.15 -7.58 -7.55
N CYS A 43 14.11 -8.32 -8.66
CA CYS A 43 12.93 -8.35 -9.52
C CYS A 43 11.83 -9.25 -8.91
N PRO A 44 10.54 -8.86 -9.04
CA PRO A 44 9.45 -9.74 -8.64
C PRO A 44 9.51 -11.04 -9.43
N THR A 45 8.95 -12.10 -8.84
CA THR A 45 8.98 -13.45 -9.40
C THR A 45 7.63 -13.86 -10.00
N HIS A 46 6.55 -13.28 -9.49
CA HIS A 46 5.17 -13.61 -9.85
C HIS A 46 4.33 -12.34 -9.90
N ALA A 47 3.19 -12.42 -10.57
CA ALA A 47 2.11 -11.45 -10.48
C ALA A 47 0.87 -12.15 -9.89
N LEU A 48 0.21 -11.54 -8.92
CA LEU A 48 -1.07 -12.01 -8.40
C LEU A 48 -2.19 -11.22 -9.05
N ALA A 49 -3.20 -11.92 -9.53
CA ALA A 49 -4.45 -11.34 -9.98
C ALA A 49 -5.51 -11.54 -8.92
N ILE A 50 -5.91 -10.44 -8.28
CA ILE A 50 -6.74 -10.50 -7.08
C ILE A 50 -8.16 -10.16 -7.43
N ALA A 51 -9.04 -11.08 -7.06
CA ALA A 51 -10.47 -11.00 -7.28
C ALA A 51 -11.21 -11.22 -5.96
N PRO A 52 -12.44 -10.70 -5.82
CA PRO A 52 -13.32 -11.15 -4.75
C PRO A 52 -13.63 -12.65 -4.94
N PRO A 53 -13.94 -13.39 -3.87
CA PRO A 53 -14.43 -14.76 -4.00
C PRO A 53 -15.70 -14.76 -4.85
N ALA A 54 -15.82 -15.74 -5.76
CA ALA A 54 -16.98 -15.87 -6.62
C ALA A 54 -18.24 -16.14 -5.78
N LYS A 55 -18.96 -15.08 -5.42
CA LYS A 55 -20.33 -15.19 -4.93
C LYS A 55 -21.23 -15.46 -6.14
N SER A 56 -22.28 -16.24 -5.94
CA SER A 56 -23.14 -16.84 -6.98
C SER A 56 -23.94 -15.85 -7.86
N SER A 57 -23.66 -14.54 -7.80
CA SER A 57 -24.23 -13.53 -8.70
C SER A 57 -23.42 -13.47 -10.01
N SER A 58 -24.10 -13.77 -11.12
CA SER A 58 -23.54 -13.88 -12.47
C SER A 58 -22.78 -12.65 -12.98
N GLY A 59 -22.97 -11.46 -12.39
CA GLY A 59 -22.33 -10.21 -12.81
C GLY A 59 -20.95 -9.92 -12.20
N GLU A 60 -20.59 -10.54 -11.07
CA GLU A 60 -19.33 -10.20 -10.36
C GLU A 60 -18.12 -10.98 -10.91
N ARG A 61 -18.37 -12.04 -11.68
CA ARG A 61 -17.32 -12.89 -12.28
C ARG A 61 -16.52 -12.23 -13.39
N ASP A 62 -16.99 -11.12 -13.94
CA ASP A 62 -16.27 -10.35 -14.99
C ASP A 62 -15.66 -9.05 -14.44
N ALA A 63 -15.69 -8.86 -13.12
CA ALA A 63 -15.07 -7.69 -12.50
C ALA A 63 -13.56 -7.68 -12.75
N PRO A 64 -12.98 -6.52 -13.09
CA PRO A 64 -11.56 -6.41 -13.39
C PRO A 64 -10.73 -6.72 -12.15
N GLN A 65 -9.75 -7.63 -12.29
CA GLN A 65 -8.92 -8.13 -11.20
C GLN A 65 -7.67 -7.26 -11.05
N ALA A 66 -7.33 -6.87 -9.83
CA ALA A 66 -6.16 -6.04 -9.59
C ALA A 66 -4.88 -6.87 -9.69
N ILE A 67 -3.86 -6.35 -10.40
CA ILE A 67 -2.58 -7.06 -10.60
C ILE A 67 -1.52 -6.55 -9.62
N PHE A 68 -0.87 -7.48 -8.91
CA PHE A 68 0.17 -7.19 -7.93
C PHE A 68 1.44 -7.98 -8.18
N PRO A 69 2.58 -7.33 -8.46
CA PRO A 69 3.86 -8.02 -8.53
C PRO A 69 4.31 -8.43 -7.11
N VAL A 70 4.76 -9.68 -6.96
CA VAL A 70 5.17 -10.25 -5.66
C VAL A 70 6.45 -11.09 -5.77
N HIS A 71 7.07 -11.30 -4.61
CA HIS A 71 8.14 -12.28 -4.43
C HIS A 71 7.56 -13.52 -3.75
N ALA A 72 7.61 -14.67 -4.43
CA ALA A 72 7.09 -15.93 -3.91
C ALA A 72 7.63 -16.28 -2.53
N VAL A 73 8.94 -16.07 -2.32
CA VAL A 73 9.60 -16.36 -1.04
C VAL A 73 9.07 -15.49 0.11
N VAL A 74 8.83 -14.20 -0.14
CA VAL A 74 8.27 -13.28 0.88
C VAL A 74 6.85 -13.73 1.22
N LEU A 75 6.07 -14.05 0.19
CA LEU A 75 4.69 -14.44 0.37
C LEU A 75 4.57 -15.78 1.11
N ALA A 76 5.39 -16.77 0.76
CA ALA A 76 5.45 -18.07 1.45
C ALA A 76 5.96 -17.95 2.89
N ALA A 77 6.88 -17.03 3.18
CA ALA A 77 7.39 -16.81 4.52
C ALA A 77 6.35 -16.18 5.47
N HIS A 78 5.45 -15.36 4.94
CA HIS A 78 4.51 -14.59 5.75
C HIS A 78 3.04 -15.07 5.66
N CYS A 79 2.68 -15.87 4.67
CA CYS A 79 1.30 -16.33 4.42
C CYS A 79 1.23 -17.86 4.38
N ALA A 80 0.58 -18.47 5.37
CA ALA A 80 0.48 -19.92 5.51
C ALA A 80 -0.57 -20.57 4.60
N LYS A 81 -1.56 -19.81 4.11
CA LYS A 81 -2.69 -20.33 3.33
C LYS A 81 -2.58 -20.08 1.83
N ILE A 82 -1.44 -19.58 1.35
CA ILE A 82 -1.29 -19.33 -0.08
C ILE A 82 -1.12 -20.64 -0.87
N PRO A 83 -1.71 -20.77 -2.07
CA PRO A 83 -1.42 -21.89 -2.96
C PRO A 83 0.07 -22.01 -3.24
N ARG A 84 0.52 -23.25 -3.51
CA ARG A 84 1.90 -23.48 -3.96
C ARG A 84 2.12 -22.72 -5.27
N LEU A 85 3.10 -21.83 -5.26
CA LEU A 85 3.45 -21.02 -6.42
C LEU A 85 4.30 -21.87 -7.39
N PRO A 86 4.06 -21.78 -8.71
CA PRO A 86 4.88 -22.46 -9.72
C PRO A 86 6.31 -21.92 -9.69
N SER A 87 7.23 -22.63 -10.32
CA SER A 87 8.59 -22.10 -10.52
C SER A 87 8.54 -20.92 -11.48
N SER A 88 9.03 -19.75 -11.05
CA SER A 88 9.21 -18.60 -11.94
C SER A 88 10.50 -18.73 -12.75
N PRO A 89 10.50 -18.43 -14.06
CA PRO A 89 11.73 -18.37 -14.83
C PRO A 89 12.65 -17.30 -14.26
N ARG A 90 13.93 -17.65 -14.05
CA ARG A 90 14.91 -16.72 -13.50
C ARG A 90 15.12 -15.58 -14.50
N ALA A 91 14.91 -14.34 -14.07
CA ALA A 91 15.30 -13.17 -14.84
C ALA A 91 16.80 -13.28 -15.13
N HIS A 92 17.17 -13.40 -16.41
CA HIS A 92 18.57 -13.41 -16.81
C HIS A 92 19.09 -11.97 -16.70
N SER A 93 20.25 -11.79 -16.07
CA SER A 93 20.86 -10.48 -15.78
C SER A 93 21.12 -9.62 -17.03
N ALA A 94 21.11 -10.24 -18.22
CA ALA A 94 21.28 -9.60 -19.51
C ALA A 94 19.96 -9.23 -20.21
N SER A 95 18.82 -9.66 -19.69
CA SER A 95 17.50 -9.39 -20.28
C SER A 95 16.95 -8.06 -19.78
N ALA A 96 16.50 -7.21 -20.70
CA ALA A 96 15.83 -5.95 -20.38
C ALA A 96 14.37 -6.14 -19.91
N ALA A 97 13.89 -7.38 -19.79
CA ALA A 97 12.53 -7.70 -19.36
C ALA A 97 12.49 -8.97 -18.50
N VAL A 98 11.49 -9.03 -17.62
CA VAL A 98 11.17 -10.19 -16.77
C VAL A 98 9.80 -10.75 -17.14
N THR A 99 9.68 -12.07 -17.17
CA THR A 99 8.40 -12.77 -17.38
C THR A 99 7.87 -13.26 -16.04
N LEU A 100 6.68 -12.77 -15.67
CA LEU A 100 6.01 -13.05 -14.41
C LEU A 100 4.83 -13.97 -14.66
N PRO A 101 4.83 -15.23 -14.18
CA PRO A 101 3.61 -16.03 -14.12
C PRO A 101 2.51 -15.28 -13.35
N VAL A 102 1.30 -15.26 -13.88
CA VAL A 102 0.13 -14.64 -13.26
C VAL A 102 -0.66 -15.70 -12.52
N LEU A 103 -0.93 -15.45 -11.24
CA LEU A 103 -1.69 -16.35 -10.39
C LEU A 103 -2.98 -15.71 -9.89
N PRO A 104 -4.14 -16.32 -10.16
CA PRO A 104 -5.39 -15.85 -9.57
C PRO A 104 -5.41 -16.15 -8.07
N LEU A 105 -5.85 -15.17 -7.28
CA LEU A 105 -6.03 -15.28 -5.85
C LEU A 105 -7.34 -14.61 -5.43
N ALA A 106 -8.20 -15.36 -4.74
CA ALA A 106 -9.44 -14.83 -4.21
C ALA A 106 -9.24 -14.29 -2.79
N LEU A 107 -9.67 -13.05 -2.53
CA LEU A 107 -9.61 -12.43 -1.20
C LEU A 107 -10.96 -11.81 -0.81
N PRO A 108 -11.36 -11.89 0.48
CA PRO A 108 -12.60 -11.28 0.96
C PRO A 108 -12.73 -9.79 0.63
N SER A 109 -11.66 -9.00 0.77
CA SER A 109 -11.58 -7.60 0.36
C SER A 109 -10.36 -7.32 -0.52
N PRO A 110 -10.45 -7.51 -1.85
CA PRO A 110 -9.33 -7.28 -2.77
C PRO A 110 -8.65 -5.90 -2.66
N GLN A 111 -9.41 -4.89 -2.21
CA GLN A 111 -8.92 -3.52 -2.05
C GLN A 111 -7.95 -3.38 -0.87
N ALA A 112 -8.12 -4.19 0.19
CA ALA A 112 -7.28 -4.16 1.39
C ALA A 112 -5.91 -4.83 1.18
N PHE A 113 -5.77 -5.69 0.16
CA PHE A 113 -4.55 -6.45 -0.10
C PHE A 113 -3.26 -5.61 -0.23
N ARG A 114 -3.36 -4.39 -0.77
CA ARG A 114 -2.20 -3.47 -0.88
C ARG A 114 -1.58 -3.17 0.48
N SER A 115 -2.40 -3.11 1.52
CA SER A 115 -1.95 -2.84 2.89
C SER A 115 -1.26 -4.07 3.50
N CYS A 116 -1.81 -5.27 3.29
CA CYS A 116 -1.20 -6.54 3.73
C CYS A 116 0.20 -6.74 3.16
N THR A 117 0.33 -6.68 1.83
CA THR A 117 1.61 -6.90 1.14
C THR A 117 2.69 -5.90 1.55
N ARG A 118 2.30 -4.65 1.81
CA ARG A 118 3.23 -3.62 2.28
C ARG A 118 3.80 -3.94 3.67
N SER A 119 3.03 -4.61 4.55
CA SER A 119 3.54 -5.01 5.86
C SER A 119 4.53 -6.16 5.78
N CYS A 120 4.21 -7.25 5.06
CA CYS A 120 5.08 -8.42 4.92
C CYS A 120 6.47 -8.06 4.36
N ILE A 121 6.53 -7.11 3.43
CA ILE A 121 7.81 -6.67 2.85
C ILE A 121 8.65 -5.86 3.87
N ARG A 122 7.98 -5.14 4.77
CA ARG A 122 8.65 -4.32 5.79
C ARG A 122 9.31 -5.20 6.84
N THR A 123 8.64 -6.27 7.28
CA THR A 123 9.19 -7.21 8.28
C THR A 123 10.32 -8.06 7.73
N ALA A 124 10.27 -8.45 6.44
CA ALA A 124 11.37 -9.14 5.77
C ALA A 124 12.66 -8.29 5.64
N SER A 125 12.54 -6.96 5.70
CA SER A 125 13.69 -6.04 5.69
C SER A 125 14.04 -5.68 7.12
N THR A 126 15.07 -6.32 7.66
CA THR A 126 15.63 -6.25 9.02
C THR A 126 16.04 -4.83 9.46
N ARG A 127 15.09 -3.88 9.50
CA ARG A 127 15.27 -2.60 10.15
C ARG A 127 14.09 -2.36 11.08
N PRO A 128 14.27 -2.50 12.40
CA PRO A 128 13.23 -2.20 13.36
C PRO A 128 12.97 -0.69 13.32
N SER A 129 11.95 -0.26 12.59
CA SER A 129 11.37 1.06 12.78
C SER A 129 10.31 0.96 13.87
N PRO A 130 10.13 1.99 14.72
CA PRO A 130 9.09 1.98 15.75
C PRO A 130 7.70 1.75 15.13
N PRO A 131 6.72 1.23 15.91
CA PRO A 131 5.35 0.95 15.45
C PRO A 131 4.64 2.26 15.09
N SER A 132 4.96 2.77 13.91
CA SER A 132 4.26 3.91 13.35
C SER A 132 2.99 3.36 12.74
N CYS A 133 1.85 3.85 13.23
CA CYS A 133 0.50 3.41 12.89
C CYS A 133 -0.17 4.15 11.69
N PRO A 134 0.51 4.79 10.70
CA PRO A 134 -0.21 5.51 9.65
C PRO A 134 -0.71 4.61 8.52
N TYR A 135 -0.56 3.28 8.62
CA TYR A 135 -0.83 2.36 7.50
C TYR A 135 -2.26 1.81 7.45
N LEU A 136 -3.00 1.93 8.54
CA LEU A 136 -4.37 1.40 8.67
C LEU A 136 -5.44 2.47 8.45
N LEU A 137 -5.04 3.74 8.44
CA LEU A 137 -5.94 4.85 8.17
C LEU A 137 -5.74 5.28 6.70
N PRO A 138 -6.78 5.27 5.85
CA PRO A 138 -6.70 5.89 4.53
C PRO A 138 -6.24 7.33 4.72
N SER A 139 -5.15 7.69 4.04
CA SER A 139 -4.62 9.04 4.08
C SER A 139 -5.58 9.97 3.33
N SER A 140 -6.56 10.51 4.04
CA SER A 140 -7.29 11.69 3.59
C SER A 140 -6.35 12.88 3.76
N SER A 141 -5.48 13.10 2.79
CA SER A 141 -4.74 14.35 2.68
C SER A 141 -5.69 15.40 2.13
N PRO A 142 -6.10 16.44 2.89
CA PRO A 142 -6.64 17.62 2.26
C PRO A 142 -5.52 18.23 1.41
N SER A 143 -5.76 18.35 0.11
CA SER A 143 -4.89 19.05 -0.81
C SER A 143 -4.71 20.48 -0.31
N ALA A 144 -3.55 20.79 0.27
CA ALA A 144 -3.22 22.17 0.64
C ALA A 144 -3.09 22.98 -0.66
N PRO A 145 -3.78 24.13 -0.80
CA PRO A 145 -3.62 24.98 -1.97
C PRO A 145 -2.19 25.51 -2.04
N HIS A 146 -1.55 25.32 -3.20
CA HIS A 146 -0.22 25.81 -3.51
C HIS A 146 -0.08 27.31 -3.23
N PRO A 147 0.90 27.78 -2.44
CA PRO A 147 1.29 29.17 -2.47
C PRO A 147 2.06 29.43 -3.78
N ARG A 148 1.51 30.32 -4.61
CA ARG A 148 2.19 30.91 -5.78
C ARG A 148 3.55 31.51 -5.36
N PRO A 149 4.65 31.27 -6.07
CA PRO A 149 5.88 32.01 -5.87
C PRO A 149 5.74 33.40 -6.50
N LEU A 150 5.73 34.45 -5.68
CA LEU A 150 6.00 35.81 -6.15
C LEU A 150 7.52 36.05 -6.17
N HIS A 151 7.92 36.69 -7.27
CA HIS A 151 9.24 37.00 -7.78
C HIS A 151 10.26 37.57 -6.76
N PRO A 152 11.56 37.24 -6.85
CA PRO A 152 12.60 37.82 -6.01
C PRO A 152 13.13 39.13 -6.61
N SER A 153 13.16 40.19 -5.80
CA SER A 153 13.98 41.39 -6.04
C SER A 153 14.67 41.74 -4.72
N SER A 154 15.99 41.89 -4.77
CA SER A 154 16.92 42.01 -3.63
C SER A 154 17.15 43.48 -3.18
N PRO A 155 18.13 43.83 -2.30
CA PRO A 155 17.97 44.30 -0.91
C PRO A 155 18.63 45.71 -0.70
N PRO A 156 19.27 46.09 0.45
CA PRO A 156 19.02 45.90 1.90
C PRO A 156 18.86 47.27 2.64
N HIS A 157 18.32 47.35 3.87
CA HIS A 157 18.75 48.33 4.90
C HIS A 157 18.08 48.10 6.28
N SER A 158 18.94 47.97 7.30
CA SER A 158 18.81 48.48 8.69
C SER A 158 17.78 47.91 9.71
N THR A 159 18.37 47.31 10.76
CA THR A 159 18.05 47.36 12.23
C THR A 159 16.72 46.83 12.80
N PRO A 160 16.73 46.04 13.90
CA PRO A 160 15.52 45.59 14.59
C PRO A 160 15.12 46.54 15.75
N PRO A 161 13.82 46.60 16.08
CA PRO A 161 13.44 46.69 17.49
C PRO A 161 12.45 45.61 17.90
N LEU A 162 12.59 45.18 19.15
CA LEU A 162 11.67 44.30 19.87
C LEU A 162 10.26 44.90 19.89
N SER A 163 9.25 44.07 19.64
CA SER A 163 7.89 44.27 20.17
C SER A 163 7.18 42.93 20.24
N GLY A 164 6.93 42.49 21.47
CA GLY A 164 6.16 41.30 21.77
C GLY A 164 4.75 41.42 21.20
N THR A 165 4.35 40.42 20.43
CA THR A 165 2.96 40.17 20.08
C THR A 165 2.69 38.70 20.39
N PRO A 166 1.83 38.37 21.37
CA PRO A 166 1.39 37.00 21.55
C PRO A 166 0.51 36.65 20.36
N SER A 167 1.03 35.86 19.42
CA SER A 167 0.20 35.26 18.38
C SER A 167 -0.92 34.46 19.07
N PRO A 168 -2.21 34.71 18.77
CA PRO A 168 -3.25 33.82 19.24
C PRO A 168 -3.00 32.46 18.60
N ARG A 169 -2.65 31.47 19.43
CA ARG A 169 -2.70 30.06 19.07
C ARG A 169 -4.13 29.81 18.60
N THR A 170 -4.36 29.91 17.30
CA THR A 170 -5.61 29.49 16.69
C THR A 170 -5.58 27.97 16.81
N SER A 171 -6.13 27.47 17.91
CA SER A 171 -6.60 26.10 18.03
C SER A 171 -7.70 25.94 16.99
N ALA A 172 -7.29 25.71 15.74
CA ALA A 172 -8.20 25.22 14.73
C ALA A 172 -8.86 23.96 15.33
N PRO A 173 -10.20 23.91 15.44
CA PRO A 173 -10.87 22.71 15.91
C PRO A 173 -10.44 21.59 14.97
N ARG A 174 -9.81 20.54 15.54
CA ARG A 174 -9.61 19.29 14.80
C ARG A 174 -10.99 18.89 14.29
N PRO A 175 -11.17 18.67 12.98
CA PRO A 175 -12.45 18.17 12.49
C PRO A 175 -12.73 16.86 13.23
N VAL A 176 -13.74 16.88 14.09
CA VAL A 176 -14.27 15.68 14.70
C VAL A 176 -14.69 14.81 13.54
N ALA A 177 -14.09 13.61 13.44
CA ALA A 177 -14.43 12.69 12.38
C ALA A 177 -15.95 12.48 12.40
N THR A 178 -16.60 12.73 11.27
CA THR A 178 -18.05 12.54 11.15
C THR A 178 -18.35 11.05 11.30
N SER A 179 -19.49 10.70 11.92
CA SER A 179 -19.91 9.31 12.11
C SER A 179 -19.74 8.39 10.87
N PRO A 180 -20.05 8.81 9.61
CA PRO A 180 -19.79 7.97 8.44
C PRO A 180 -18.30 7.71 8.17
N ALA A 181 -17.41 8.66 8.48
CA ALA A 181 -15.97 8.47 8.32
C ALA A 181 -15.43 7.44 9.32
N LEU A 182 -15.91 7.47 10.57
CA LEU A 182 -15.54 6.48 11.59
C LEU A 182 -16.04 5.07 11.22
N MET A 183 -17.26 4.96 10.69
CA MET A 183 -17.77 3.69 10.16
C MET A 183 -16.95 3.17 8.98
N ALA A 184 -16.49 4.06 8.08
CA ALA A 184 -15.60 3.68 6.99
C ALA A 184 -14.25 3.16 7.51
N HIS A 185 -13.68 3.79 8.54
CA HIS A 185 -12.46 3.29 9.21
C HIS A 185 -12.68 1.92 9.85
N ALA A 186 -13.80 1.69 10.55
CA ALA A 186 -14.15 0.38 11.10
C ALA A 186 -14.27 -0.68 9.99
N GLY A 187 -14.88 -0.31 8.86
CA GLY A 187 -14.96 -1.13 7.65
C GLY A 187 -13.59 -1.57 7.15
N HIS A 188 -12.65 -0.62 6.99
CA HIS A 188 -11.30 -0.93 6.53
C HIS A 188 -10.52 -1.85 7.49
N VAL A 189 -10.65 -1.65 8.80
CA VAL A 189 -10.02 -2.53 9.80
C VAL A 189 -10.55 -3.95 9.66
N LYS A 190 -11.88 -4.10 9.54
CA LYS A 190 -12.51 -5.41 9.32
C LYS A 190 -12.07 -6.05 8.01
N GLU A 191 -12.04 -5.30 6.91
CA GLU A 191 -11.60 -5.82 5.60
C GLU A 191 -10.17 -6.33 5.65
N LEU A 192 -9.27 -5.58 6.30
CA LEU A 192 -7.88 -6.01 6.47
C LEU A 192 -7.76 -7.26 7.33
N TRP A 193 -8.51 -7.32 8.44
CA TRP A 193 -8.59 -8.51 9.28
C TRP A 193 -8.98 -9.76 8.47
N GLN A 194 -10.04 -9.66 7.65
CA GLN A 194 -10.52 -10.78 6.84
C GLN A 194 -9.48 -11.26 5.83
N ASP A 195 -8.81 -10.34 5.15
CA ASP A 195 -7.74 -10.66 4.20
C ASP A 195 -6.54 -11.31 4.90
N MET A 196 -6.11 -10.80 6.06
CA MET A 196 -5.03 -11.39 6.86
C MET A 196 -5.36 -12.82 7.29
N VAL A 197 -6.59 -13.08 7.74
CA VAL A 197 -7.06 -14.43 8.08
C VAL A 197 -7.11 -15.34 6.84
N ALA A 198 -7.57 -14.83 5.70
CA ALA A 198 -7.67 -15.58 4.45
C ALA A 198 -6.29 -16.00 3.92
N LEU A 199 -5.30 -15.11 4.01
CA LEU A 199 -3.91 -15.37 3.65
C LEU A 199 -3.17 -16.25 4.68
N GLY A 200 -3.69 -16.35 5.90
CA GLY A 200 -3.01 -17.02 7.01
C GLY A 200 -1.73 -16.27 7.39
N MET A 201 -1.83 -14.96 7.52
CA MET A 201 -0.68 -14.11 7.76
C MET A 201 -0.12 -14.24 9.19
N TYR A 202 1.19 -14.45 9.30
CA TYR A 202 1.91 -14.53 10.57
C TYR A 202 2.86 -13.34 10.74
N ASP A 203 2.29 -12.18 11.10
CA ASP A 203 3.03 -10.94 11.39
C ASP A 203 2.43 -10.31 12.66
N LEU A 204 3.05 -10.60 13.82
CA LEU A 204 2.56 -10.14 15.13
C LEU A 204 2.43 -8.61 15.19
N ALA A 205 3.41 -7.89 14.66
CA ALA A 205 3.38 -6.42 14.67
C ALA A 205 2.21 -5.85 13.86
N LEU A 206 1.80 -6.54 12.78
CA LEU A 206 0.61 -6.14 12.03
C LEU A 206 -0.69 -6.48 12.78
N TRP A 207 -0.75 -7.64 13.44
CA TRP A 207 -1.90 -8.01 14.28
C TRP A 207 -2.08 -7.01 15.44
N ASP A 208 -0.99 -6.64 16.12
CA ASP A 208 -1.01 -5.63 17.19
C ASP A 208 -1.45 -4.25 16.67
N ALA A 209 -0.98 -3.85 15.49
CA ALA A 209 -1.38 -2.59 14.87
C ALA A 209 -2.88 -2.59 14.52
N LEU A 210 -3.41 -3.72 14.04
CA LEU A 210 -4.81 -3.89 13.71
C LEU A 210 -5.71 -3.78 14.94
N GLU A 211 -5.31 -4.42 16.04
CA GLU A 211 -5.99 -4.32 17.34
C GLU A 211 -5.99 -2.88 17.85
N LEU A 212 -4.83 -2.21 17.84
CA LEU A 212 -4.74 -0.80 18.23
C LEU A 212 -5.64 0.10 17.37
N ALA A 213 -5.67 -0.11 16.05
CA ALA A 213 -6.52 0.67 15.17
C ALA A 213 -8.01 0.43 15.46
N TRP A 214 -8.42 -0.79 15.77
CA TRP A 214 -9.78 -1.12 16.17
C TRP A 214 -10.18 -0.38 17.45
N GLU A 215 -9.33 -0.42 18.49
CA GLU A 215 -9.57 0.29 19.76
C GLU A 215 -9.68 1.81 19.56
N VAL A 216 -8.82 2.39 18.74
CA VAL A 216 -8.88 3.83 18.40
C VAL A 216 -10.19 4.19 17.70
N VAL A 217 -10.64 3.36 16.76
CA VAL A 217 -11.90 3.60 16.03
C VAL A 217 -13.10 3.48 16.96
N LEU A 218 -13.15 2.44 17.81
CA LEU A 218 -14.23 2.28 18.80
C LEU A 218 -14.24 3.42 19.82
N GLY A 219 -13.08 3.84 20.32
CA GLY A 219 -12.96 4.98 21.21
C GLY A 219 -13.48 6.28 20.57
N ALA A 220 -13.12 6.53 19.30
CA ALA A 220 -13.60 7.69 18.55
C ALA A 220 -15.12 7.64 18.30
N MET A 221 -15.67 6.45 18.00
CA MET A 221 -17.12 6.27 17.82
C MET A 221 -17.89 6.52 19.12
N ASN A 222 -17.38 6.05 20.25
CA ASN A 222 -17.97 6.29 21.56
C ASN A 222 -17.96 7.78 21.93
N LEU A 223 -16.86 8.49 21.64
CA LEU A 223 -16.77 9.94 21.86
C LEU A 223 -17.71 10.72 20.93
N ALA A 224 -17.92 10.27 19.70
CA ALA A 224 -18.82 10.92 18.75
C ALA A 224 -20.31 10.68 19.03
N ALA A 225 -20.64 9.70 19.88
CA ALA A 225 -22.01 9.36 20.27
C ALA A 225 -22.50 10.12 21.53
N GLN A 226 -21.62 10.89 22.17
CA GLN A 226 -21.91 11.75 23.33
C GLN A 226 -22.29 13.16 22.87
#